data_AF-A0A914FCY5-F1
#
_entry.id   AF-A0A914FCY5-F1
#
_cell.length_a   1.000
_cell.length_b   1.000
_cell.length_c   1.000
_cell.angle_alpha   90.00
_cell.angle_beta   90.00
_cell.angle_gamma   90.00
#
_symmetry.space_group_name_H-M   'P 1'
#
loop_
_entity.id
_entity.type
_entity.pdbx_description
1 polymer ?
#
loop_
_entity_poly.entity_id
_entity_poly.type
_entity_poly.pdbx_seq_one_letter_code
_entity_poly.pdbx_strand_id
1 'polypeptide(L)'
;MIIENPDNAIRSIGGFKNFASIVQDRRSMLLNVQPDNEYHAGMFNDRPKSGKATTQLIIKFQKNKRTGAIRSQVLGVVKNAYHFDSICDFQFLPLEKQPNTENCFHDLVPKIIPTNLTDALCWWDRPPASDDSLASNFLPPYIFSRYTKPTNRILAPEELPSTVANDPTTSQELLVVNKRPERKSFAVIVQGTEGFPKEPTKEAIEDVNQRCRPQESHELLDNLFEQRPMWTRPAIIHETGIEDGFLKAILPKFAFYIASGPFGRCWCKFGYDPREHPDAKAYQTISVSFRFNELIPEKFRLKVCGRTTVSRPEESQKADYRFIAGSLPHARQMWYCVCDIKLPVAEEILKTDITQVMPEYDTASGWLPADIIETLREAIKSDVSATMNSMKEGEEISAMEVQEDVENEQVEDIF
;
A
#
# COMPACT_ATOMS: atom_id res chain seq x y z
N MET A 1 -18.25 -8.86 -30.82
CA MET A 1 -17.25 -9.37 -31.77
C MET A 1 -17.85 -10.55 -32.51
N ILE A 2 -17.84 -10.54 -33.84
CA ILE A 2 -18.29 -11.68 -34.65
C ILE A 2 -17.03 -12.44 -35.06
N ILE A 3 -16.98 -13.74 -34.79
CA ILE A 3 -15.85 -14.58 -35.16
C ILE A 3 -16.05 -15.05 -36.59
N GLU A 4 -15.31 -14.47 -37.53
CA GLU A 4 -15.29 -14.93 -38.92
C GLU A 4 -14.23 -16.02 -39.13
N ASN A 5 -13.06 -15.85 -38.51
CA ASN A 5 -11.96 -16.80 -38.59
C ASN A 5 -11.65 -17.39 -37.19
N PRO A 6 -11.89 -18.70 -36.96
CA PRO A 6 -11.67 -19.34 -35.66
C PRO A 6 -10.18 -19.41 -35.29
N ASP A 7 -9.27 -19.52 -36.26
CA ASP A 7 -7.84 -19.60 -35.99
C ASP A 7 -7.30 -18.28 -35.44
N ASN A 8 -7.77 -17.16 -35.99
CA ASN A 8 -7.45 -15.83 -35.47
C ASN A 8 -8.01 -15.63 -34.06
N ALA A 9 -9.24 -16.09 -33.79
CA ALA A 9 -9.82 -16.01 -32.45
C ALA A 9 -9.02 -16.83 -31.43
N ILE A 10 -8.51 -18.01 -31.81
CA ILE A 10 -7.62 -18.82 -30.98
C ILE A 10 -6.27 -18.12 -30.78
N ARG A 11 -5.74 -17.46 -31.81
CA ARG A 11 -4.49 -16.68 -31.70
C ARG A 11 -4.65 -15.51 -30.71
N SER A 12 -5.80 -14.82 -30.73
CA SER A 12 -6.11 -13.71 -29.82
C SER A 12 -6.13 -14.08 -28.33
N ILE A 13 -6.35 -15.35 -28.00
CA ILE A 13 -6.31 -15.85 -26.60
C ILE A 13 -4.97 -16.52 -26.23
N GLY A 14 -3.93 -16.30 -27.05
CA GLY A 14 -2.59 -16.86 -26.84
C GLY A 14 -2.40 -18.28 -27.38
N GLY A 15 -3.28 -18.73 -28.27
CA GLY A 15 -3.18 -20.02 -28.95
C GLY A 15 -3.77 -21.20 -28.18
N PHE A 16 -3.92 -22.33 -28.88
CA PHE A 16 -4.61 -23.50 -28.34
C PHE A 16 -3.92 -24.12 -27.11
N LYS A 17 -2.59 -24.14 -27.09
CA LYS A 17 -1.81 -24.69 -25.96
C LYS A 17 -2.04 -23.88 -24.68
N ASN A 18 -1.99 -22.55 -24.78
CA ASN A 18 -2.24 -21.66 -23.65
C ASN A 18 -3.69 -21.79 -23.16
N PHE A 19 -4.64 -21.80 -24.11
CA PHE A 19 -6.06 -22.02 -23.80
C PHE A 19 -6.29 -23.32 -23.02
N ALA A 20 -5.72 -24.45 -23.47
CA ALA A 20 -5.86 -25.74 -22.80
C ALA A 20 -5.31 -25.70 -21.35
N SER A 21 -4.14 -25.10 -21.14
CA SER A 21 -3.55 -24.94 -19.81
C SER A 21 -4.41 -24.04 -18.90
N ILE A 22 -4.90 -22.90 -19.41
CA ILE A 22 -5.77 -21.99 -18.65
C ILE A 22 -7.06 -22.68 -18.21
N VAL A 23 -7.66 -23.49 -19.09
CA VAL A 23 -8.88 -24.26 -18.79
C VAL A 23 -8.63 -25.34 -17.75
N GLN A 24 -7.47 -26.01 -17.80
CA GLN A 24 -7.07 -27.01 -16.81
C GLN A 24 -6.86 -26.38 -15.43
N ASP A 25 -6.12 -25.28 -15.38
CA ASP A 25 -5.77 -24.59 -14.13
C ASP A 25 -6.86 -23.66 -13.61
N ARG A 26 -7.95 -23.48 -14.38
CA ARG A 26 -9.04 -22.52 -14.12
C ARG A 26 -8.54 -21.09 -13.87
N ARG A 27 -7.49 -20.68 -14.59
CA ARG A 27 -6.90 -19.33 -14.52
C ARG A 27 -7.74 -18.32 -15.29
N SER A 28 -7.50 -17.04 -15.06
CA SER A 28 -8.00 -15.98 -15.93
C SER A 28 -7.32 -16.05 -17.29
N MET A 29 -8.08 -15.73 -18.32
CA MET A 29 -7.70 -15.70 -19.72
C MET A 29 -7.54 -14.26 -20.18
N LEU A 30 -6.49 -14.02 -20.96
CA LEU A 30 -6.24 -12.76 -21.62
C LEU A 30 -6.81 -12.83 -23.04
N LEU A 31 -7.63 -11.85 -23.42
CA LEU A 31 -8.06 -11.60 -24.78
C LEU A 31 -7.25 -10.43 -25.33
N ASN A 32 -6.35 -10.74 -26.26
CA ASN A 32 -5.64 -9.73 -27.05
C ASN A 32 -6.23 -9.70 -28.48
N VAL A 33 -6.97 -8.64 -28.80
CA VAL A 33 -7.62 -8.50 -30.11
C VAL A 33 -6.58 -8.32 -31.22
N GLN A 34 -5.43 -7.72 -30.90
CA GLN A 34 -4.32 -7.50 -31.83
C GLN A 34 -3.06 -8.18 -31.28
N PRO A 35 -2.93 -9.51 -31.44
CA PRO A 35 -1.82 -10.27 -30.86
C PRO A 35 -0.43 -9.82 -31.36
N ASP A 36 -0.38 -9.20 -32.54
CA ASP A 36 0.87 -8.70 -33.15
C ASP A 36 1.19 -7.25 -32.73
N ASN A 37 0.29 -6.57 -32.02
CA ASN A 37 0.50 -5.21 -31.52
C ASN A 37 0.98 -5.28 -30.07
N GLU A 38 2.25 -4.92 -29.84
CA GLU A 38 2.90 -4.93 -28.52
C GLU A 38 2.27 -3.92 -27.55
N TYR A 39 1.65 -2.86 -28.07
CA TYR A 39 1.02 -1.79 -27.29
C TYR A 39 -0.41 -2.11 -26.87
N HIS A 40 -0.98 -3.21 -27.36
CA HIS A 40 -2.36 -3.54 -27.07
C HIS A 40 -2.51 -4.07 -25.63
N ALA A 41 -3.07 -3.25 -24.75
CA ALA A 41 -3.51 -3.69 -23.43
C ALA A 41 -4.70 -4.66 -23.58
N GLY A 42 -4.42 -5.96 -23.42
CA GLY A 42 -5.41 -7.02 -23.52
C GLY A 42 -6.41 -7.02 -22.35
N MET A 43 -7.56 -7.64 -22.57
CA MET A 43 -8.62 -7.72 -21.56
C MET A 43 -8.57 -9.07 -20.83
N PHE A 44 -8.59 -9.03 -19.51
CA PHE A 44 -8.73 -10.25 -18.71
C PHE A 44 -10.20 -10.59 -18.46
N ASN A 45 -10.50 -11.88 -18.48
CA ASN A 45 -11.80 -12.37 -18.03
C ASN A 45 -11.84 -12.54 -16.50
N ASP A 46 -13.03 -12.40 -15.93
CA ASP A 46 -13.27 -12.74 -14.52
C ASP A 46 -13.07 -14.25 -14.32
N ARG A 47 -12.37 -14.65 -13.25
CA ARG A 47 -12.14 -16.08 -12.96
C ARG A 47 -13.47 -16.83 -12.93
N PRO A 48 -13.55 -18.01 -13.57
CA PRO A 48 -14.78 -18.82 -13.53
C PRO A 48 -15.12 -19.13 -12.07
N LYS A 49 -16.33 -18.76 -11.64
CA LYS A 49 -16.78 -18.95 -10.25
C LYS A 49 -16.78 -20.43 -9.92
N SER A 50 -15.96 -20.83 -8.95
CA SER A 50 -15.98 -22.18 -8.41
C SER A 50 -17.34 -22.45 -7.75
N GLY A 51 -17.98 -23.58 -8.06
CA GLY A 51 -19.13 -24.10 -7.30
C GLY A 51 -20.53 -23.97 -7.90
N LYS A 52 -20.71 -23.27 -9.04
CA LYS A 52 -21.99 -23.34 -9.78
C LYS A 52 -21.78 -24.14 -11.07
N ALA A 53 -22.31 -25.36 -11.11
CA ALA A 53 -22.41 -26.11 -12.36
C ALA A 53 -23.14 -25.23 -13.38
N THR A 54 -22.48 -24.90 -14.50
CA THR A 54 -23.13 -24.19 -15.59
C THR A 54 -24.21 -25.11 -16.17
N THR A 55 -25.47 -24.71 -16.08
CA THR A 55 -26.63 -25.41 -16.69
C THR A 55 -26.73 -25.20 -18.21
N GLN A 56 -25.62 -24.81 -18.85
CA GLN A 56 -25.59 -24.48 -20.27
C GLN A 56 -25.38 -25.75 -21.11
N LEU A 57 -26.27 -25.97 -22.08
CA LEU A 57 -26.21 -27.09 -23.03
C LEU A 57 -25.87 -26.59 -24.43
N ILE A 58 -25.04 -27.35 -25.15
CA ILE A 58 -24.81 -27.13 -26.58
C ILE A 58 -25.83 -27.97 -27.34
N ILE A 59 -26.71 -27.29 -28.09
CA ILE A 59 -27.76 -27.94 -28.88
C ILE A 59 -27.55 -27.60 -30.35
N LYS A 60 -27.43 -28.63 -31.19
CA LYS A 60 -27.36 -28.50 -32.64
C LYS A 60 -28.77 -28.55 -33.21
N PHE A 61 -29.14 -27.51 -33.95
CA PHE A 61 -30.38 -27.48 -34.73
C PHE A 61 -30.06 -27.69 -36.21
N GLN A 62 -30.72 -28.66 -36.83
CA GLN A 62 -30.65 -28.91 -38.26
C GLN A 62 -32.02 -28.66 -38.88
N LYS A 63 -32.12 -27.66 -39.76
CA LYS A 63 -33.34 -27.36 -40.48
C LYS A 63 -33.28 -27.94 -41.89
N ASN A 64 -34.25 -28.77 -42.24
CA ASN A 64 -34.42 -29.22 -43.61
C ASN A 64 -34.98 -28.06 -44.46
N LYS A 65 -34.23 -27.61 -45.47
CA LYS A 65 -34.59 -26.47 -46.31
C LYS A 65 -35.87 -26.70 -47.14
N ARG A 66 -36.22 -27.95 -47.45
CA ARG A 66 -37.37 -28.29 -48.31
C ARG A 66 -38.67 -28.55 -47.53
N THR A 67 -38.57 -29.21 -46.37
CA THR A 67 -39.75 -29.58 -45.56
C THR A 67 -39.99 -28.67 -44.37
N GLY A 68 -39.04 -27.79 -44.04
CA GLY A 68 -39.11 -26.92 -42.87
C GLY A 68 -38.91 -27.65 -41.53
N ALA A 69 -38.83 -28.98 -41.52
CA ALA A 69 -38.65 -29.78 -40.32
C ALA A 69 -37.32 -29.45 -39.62
N ILE A 70 -37.37 -29.21 -38.31
CA ILE A 70 -36.22 -28.92 -37.47
C ILE A 70 -35.92 -30.14 -36.61
N ARG A 71 -34.71 -30.66 -36.72
CA ARG A 71 -34.18 -31.71 -35.83
C ARG A 71 -33.24 -31.06 -34.84
N SER A 72 -33.47 -31.27 -33.55
CA SER A 72 -32.58 -30.85 -32.47
C SER A 72 -31.80 -32.05 -31.92
N GLN A 73 -30.53 -31.84 -31.59
CA GLN A 73 -29.68 -32.82 -30.91
C GLN A 73 -28.84 -32.12 -29.83
N VAL A 74 -28.86 -32.65 -28.61
CA VAL A 74 -27.98 -32.19 -27.53
C VAL A 74 -26.59 -32.77 -27.78
N LEU A 75 -25.57 -31.91 -27.93
CA LEU A 75 -24.17 -32.30 -28.17
C LEU A 75 -23.39 -32.47 -26.87
N GLY A 76 -23.72 -31.72 -25.83
CA GLY A 76 -23.03 -31.80 -24.55
C GLY A 76 -23.37 -30.68 -23.58
N VAL A 77 -22.75 -30.75 -22.40
CA VAL A 77 -22.89 -29.77 -21.31
C VAL A 77 -21.63 -28.91 -21.29
N VAL A 78 -21.78 -27.60 -21.19
CA VAL A 78 -20.68 -26.67 -20.98
C VAL A 78 -20.31 -26.74 -19.51
N LYS A 79 -19.05 -27.09 -19.19
CA LYS A 79 -18.55 -27.13 -17.81
C LYS A 79 -17.99 -25.78 -17.33
N ASN A 80 -17.29 -25.09 -18.23
CA ASN A 80 -16.65 -23.80 -17.98
C ASN A 80 -16.97 -22.87 -19.14
N ALA A 81 -17.43 -21.65 -18.84
CA ALA A 81 -17.62 -20.58 -19.80
C ALA A 81 -16.80 -19.36 -19.37
N TYR A 82 -16.06 -18.78 -20.31
CA TYR A 82 -15.21 -17.62 -20.08
C TYR A 82 -15.91 -16.39 -20.67
N HIS A 83 -16.29 -15.45 -19.81
CA HIS A 83 -16.98 -14.22 -20.20
C HIS A 83 -16.05 -13.02 -20.03
N PHE A 84 -15.93 -12.24 -21.09
CA PHE A 84 -15.15 -11.01 -21.11
C PHE A 84 -16.09 -9.81 -21.01
N ASP A 85 -16.66 -9.62 -19.82
CA ASP A 85 -17.66 -8.56 -19.55
C ASP A 85 -17.01 -7.24 -19.08
N SER A 86 -15.68 -7.22 -19.00
CA SER A 86 -14.92 -6.05 -18.56
C SER A 86 -14.78 -5.03 -19.69
N ILE A 87 -14.52 -3.77 -19.33
CA ILE A 87 -14.08 -2.77 -20.32
C ILE A 87 -12.62 -3.01 -20.69
N CYS A 88 -12.27 -2.70 -21.94
CA CYS A 88 -10.87 -2.60 -22.33
C CYS A 88 -10.20 -1.45 -21.57
N ASP A 89 -8.93 -1.62 -21.25
CA ASP A 89 -8.15 -0.54 -20.67
C ASP A 89 -7.84 0.55 -21.72
N PHE A 90 -7.38 1.71 -21.24
CA PHE A 90 -6.91 2.76 -22.12
C PHE A 90 -5.70 2.29 -22.92
N GLN A 91 -5.72 2.57 -24.21
CA GLN A 91 -4.63 2.26 -25.13
C GLN A 91 -3.81 3.53 -25.34
N PHE A 92 -2.49 3.41 -25.26
CA PHE A 92 -1.58 4.52 -25.50
C PHE A 92 -0.54 4.09 -26.52
N LEU A 93 -0.40 4.89 -27.58
CA LEU A 93 0.60 4.71 -28.62
C LEU A 93 1.65 5.81 -28.48
N PRO A 94 2.86 5.51 -27.99
CA PRO A 94 3.95 6.47 -27.82
C PRO A 94 4.61 6.74 -29.17
N LEU A 95 3.89 7.42 -30.06
CA LEU A 95 4.31 7.72 -31.42
C LEU A 95 4.58 9.23 -31.59
N GLU A 96 5.69 9.56 -32.25
CA GLU A 96 6.04 10.93 -32.61
C GLU A 96 5.87 11.16 -34.11
N LYS A 97 5.12 12.21 -34.50
CA LYS A 97 4.93 12.54 -35.91
C LYS A 97 6.19 13.19 -36.48
N GLN A 98 6.71 12.66 -37.58
CA GLN A 98 7.85 13.26 -38.26
C GLN A 98 7.47 14.59 -38.93
N PRO A 99 8.32 15.64 -38.83
CA PRO A 99 8.09 16.89 -39.57
C PRO A 99 8.20 16.63 -41.08
N ASN A 100 7.30 17.25 -41.86
CA ASN A 100 7.25 17.22 -43.33
C ASN A 100 6.85 15.90 -44.01
N THR A 101 6.26 14.95 -43.30
CA THR A 101 5.68 13.74 -43.91
C THR A 101 4.22 13.55 -43.49
N GLU A 102 3.35 13.23 -44.44
CA GLU A 102 2.00 12.74 -44.15
C GLU A 102 2.10 11.28 -43.68
N ASN A 103 1.52 10.99 -42.51
CA ASN A 103 1.39 9.64 -41.91
C ASN A 103 2.69 8.86 -41.58
N CYS A 104 3.85 9.51 -41.47
CA CYS A 104 5.05 8.85 -40.92
C CYS A 104 5.18 9.15 -39.42
N PHE A 105 5.22 8.10 -38.60
CA PHE A 105 5.35 8.18 -37.15
C PHE A 105 6.58 7.39 -36.69
N HIS A 106 7.36 7.96 -35.78
CA HIS A 106 8.43 7.26 -35.07
C HIS A 106 7.89 6.62 -33.80
N ASP A 107 8.22 5.34 -33.62
CA ASP A 107 8.01 4.65 -32.36
C ASP A 107 9.05 5.09 -31.33
N LEU A 108 8.58 5.57 -30.17
CA LEU A 108 9.44 6.04 -29.11
C LEU A 108 9.91 4.91 -28.18
N VAL A 109 9.17 3.78 -28.07
CA VAL A 109 9.52 2.73 -27.10
C VAL A 109 10.89 2.09 -27.36
N PRO A 110 11.27 1.73 -28.60
CA PRO A 110 12.61 1.18 -28.85
C PRO A 110 13.75 2.14 -28.54
N LYS A 111 13.49 3.46 -28.49
CA LYS A 111 14.46 4.48 -28.07
C LYS A 111 14.52 4.62 -26.55
N ILE A 112 13.40 4.40 -25.88
CA ILE A 112 13.26 4.51 -24.42
C ILE A 112 13.68 3.21 -23.73
N ILE A 113 13.58 2.04 -24.36
CA ILE A 113 13.98 0.78 -23.72
C ILE A 113 15.36 0.39 -24.26
N PRO A 114 16.42 0.44 -23.44
CA PRO A 114 17.74 0.04 -23.88
C PRO A 114 17.74 -1.44 -24.25
N THR A 115 18.18 -1.76 -25.46
CA THR A 115 18.22 -3.14 -25.95
C THR A 115 19.48 -3.88 -25.53
N ASN A 116 20.54 -3.15 -25.13
CA ASN A 116 21.82 -3.69 -24.69
C ASN A 116 22.27 -3.11 -23.35
N LEU A 117 23.13 -3.84 -22.64
CA LEU A 117 23.68 -3.43 -21.36
C LEU A 117 24.43 -2.08 -21.44
N THR A 118 25.20 -1.86 -22.51
CA THR A 118 25.94 -0.61 -22.73
C THR A 118 24.99 0.59 -22.85
N ASP A 119 23.88 0.43 -23.58
CA ASP A 119 22.87 1.48 -23.75
C ASP A 119 22.14 1.77 -22.42
N ALA A 120 21.91 0.73 -21.60
CA ALA A 120 21.31 0.86 -20.28
C ALA A 120 22.22 1.58 -19.28
N LEU A 121 23.54 1.31 -19.32
CA LEU A 121 24.51 1.96 -18.44
C LEU A 121 24.72 3.44 -18.81
N CYS A 122 24.61 3.79 -20.09
CA CYS A 122 24.70 5.19 -20.55
C CYS A 122 23.67 6.11 -19.88
N TRP A 123 22.53 5.59 -19.40
CA TRP A 123 21.54 6.37 -18.64
C TRP A 123 22.05 6.86 -17.29
N TRP A 124 22.95 6.12 -16.66
CA TRP A 124 23.51 6.49 -15.36
C TRP A 124 24.54 7.62 -15.51
N ASP A 125 25.33 7.56 -16.58
CA ASP A 125 26.42 8.52 -16.85
C ASP A 125 25.94 9.78 -17.59
N ARG A 126 24.87 9.65 -18.39
CA ARG A 126 24.24 10.75 -19.13
C ARG A 126 22.73 10.65 -18.94
N PRO A 127 22.19 11.18 -17.82
CA PRO A 127 20.76 11.35 -17.71
C PRO A 127 20.29 12.21 -18.89
N PRO A 128 19.18 11.84 -19.57
CA PRO A 128 18.67 12.61 -20.69
C PRO A 128 18.50 14.06 -20.23
N ALA A 129 19.20 14.98 -20.89
CA ALA A 129 19.11 16.39 -20.58
C ALA A 129 17.64 16.83 -20.68
N SER A 130 17.24 17.82 -19.88
CA SER A 130 15.86 18.35 -19.87
C SER A 130 15.31 18.76 -21.24
N ASP A 131 16.17 18.96 -22.24
CA ASP A 131 15.80 19.23 -23.64
C ASP A 131 15.46 17.97 -24.47
N ASP A 132 15.95 16.79 -24.08
CA ASP A 132 15.58 15.50 -24.70
C ASP A 132 14.30 14.95 -24.04
N SER A 133 13.33 15.85 -23.87
CA SER A 133 12.08 15.71 -23.11
C SER A 133 11.15 14.58 -23.56
N LEU A 134 11.49 13.92 -24.68
CA LEU A 134 10.76 12.81 -25.29
C LEU A 134 11.10 11.45 -24.65
N ALA A 135 12.27 11.26 -24.05
CA ALA A 135 12.63 9.96 -23.48
C ALA A 135 12.08 9.75 -22.05
N SER A 136 12.03 10.81 -21.23
CA SER A 136 11.73 10.68 -19.80
C SER A 136 10.23 10.55 -19.46
N ASN A 137 9.33 10.88 -20.38
CA ASN A 137 7.89 11.04 -20.06
C ASN A 137 6.95 10.03 -20.73
N PHE A 138 7.48 9.12 -21.56
CA PHE A 138 6.65 8.27 -22.44
C PHE A 138 6.64 6.78 -22.06
N LEU A 139 6.94 6.44 -20.81
CA LEU A 139 6.69 5.09 -20.29
C LEU A 139 5.24 4.98 -19.83
N PRO A 140 4.35 4.27 -20.55
CA PRO A 140 2.99 4.07 -20.09
C PRO A 140 3.00 3.20 -18.82
N PRO A 141 2.07 3.44 -17.88
CA PRO A 141 1.84 2.50 -16.80
C PRO A 141 1.42 1.14 -17.35
N TYR A 142 1.74 0.07 -16.62
CA TYR A 142 1.34 -1.29 -17.00
C TYR A 142 -0.19 -1.45 -17.14
N ILE A 143 -0.95 -0.70 -16.36
CA ILE A 143 -2.41 -0.63 -16.38
C ILE A 143 -2.79 0.84 -16.22
N PHE A 144 -3.64 1.36 -17.10
CA PHE A 144 -4.15 2.73 -17.01
C PHE A 144 -5.37 2.81 -16.09
N SER A 145 -6.29 1.86 -16.21
CA SER A 145 -7.52 1.81 -15.42
C SER A 145 -7.41 0.80 -14.29
N ARG A 146 -7.57 1.27 -13.06
CA ARG A 146 -7.71 0.40 -11.89
C ARG A 146 -9.05 -0.34 -11.84
N TYR A 147 -9.99 -0.02 -12.74
CA TYR A 147 -11.35 -0.53 -12.75
C TYR A 147 -11.66 -1.20 -14.08
N THR A 148 -12.21 -2.41 -13.98
CA THR A 148 -12.60 -3.21 -15.15
C THR A 148 -14.10 -3.12 -15.45
N LYS A 149 -14.88 -2.38 -14.65
CA LYS A 149 -16.34 -2.25 -14.79
C LYS A 149 -16.73 -0.81 -15.05
N PRO A 150 -17.66 -0.57 -15.99
CA PRO A 150 -18.20 0.77 -16.20
C PRO A 150 -19.01 1.17 -14.97
N THR A 151 -18.80 2.40 -14.50
CA THR A 151 -19.56 2.97 -13.39
C THR A 151 -20.46 4.07 -13.95
N ASN A 152 -21.78 3.90 -13.83
CA ASN A 152 -22.74 4.92 -14.30
C ASN A 152 -22.80 6.16 -13.38
N ARG A 153 -22.05 6.17 -12.28
CA ARG A 153 -21.94 7.29 -11.35
C ARG A 153 -20.72 8.13 -11.71
N ILE A 154 -20.96 9.22 -12.44
CA ILE A 154 -19.93 10.22 -12.75
C ILE A 154 -19.53 10.92 -11.44
N LEU A 155 -18.23 10.89 -11.09
CA LEU A 155 -17.62 11.61 -9.95
C LEU A 155 -18.10 11.22 -8.53
N ALA A 156 -18.76 10.07 -8.35
CA ALA A 156 -19.12 9.58 -7.01
C ALA A 156 -18.04 8.66 -6.44
N PRO A 157 -17.65 8.78 -5.16
CA PRO A 157 -16.87 7.76 -4.47
C PRO A 157 -17.63 6.43 -4.45
N GLU A 158 -16.91 5.33 -4.63
CA GLU A 158 -17.44 3.97 -4.51
C GLU A 158 -17.97 3.75 -3.09
N GLU A 159 -19.28 3.64 -2.93
CA GLU A 159 -19.83 3.03 -1.72
C GLU A 159 -19.53 1.53 -1.82
N LEU A 160 -18.76 1.01 -0.86
CA LEU A 160 -18.69 -0.43 -0.59
C LEU A 160 -20.12 -0.99 -0.62
N PRO A 161 -20.34 -2.20 -1.17
CA PRO A 161 -21.67 -2.79 -1.22
C PRO A 161 -22.28 -2.73 0.17
N SER A 162 -23.28 -1.87 0.33
CA SER A 162 -23.98 -1.63 1.57
C SER A 162 -24.65 -2.94 1.96
N THR A 163 -24.09 -3.61 2.96
CA THR A 163 -24.75 -4.67 3.72
C THR A 163 -25.79 -4.06 4.67
N VAL A 164 -26.58 -3.11 4.20
CA VAL A 164 -27.69 -2.54 4.96
C VAL A 164 -28.94 -2.77 4.14
N ALA A 165 -29.75 -3.67 4.67
CA ALA A 165 -31.02 -4.09 4.13
C ALA A 165 -31.94 -2.91 3.82
N ASN A 166 -32.72 -3.11 2.77
CA ASN A 166 -33.81 -2.26 2.32
C ASN A 166 -34.71 -1.78 3.47
N ASP A 167 -34.92 -0.48 3.57
CA ASP A 167 -36.10 0.09 4.20
C ASP A 167 -36.74 1.08 3.19
N PRO A 168 -37.95 0.81 2.66
CA PRO A 168 -38.46 1.48 1.45
C PRO A 168 -39.22 2.79 1.74
N THR A 169 -39.07 3.41 2.92
CA THR A 169 -39.99 4.45 3.40
C THR A 169 -39.41 5.86 3.52
N THR A 170 -38.40 6.22 2.73
CA THR A 170 -38.01 7.63 2.60
C THR A 170 -37.51 7.96 1.20
N SER A 171 -38.41 7.86 0.23
CA SER A 171 -38.25 8.55 -1.06
C SER A 171 -38.63 10.02 -0.88
N GLN A 172 -37.71 10.82 -0.35
CA GLN A 172 -37.69 12.25 -0.63
C GLN A 172 -36.46 12.56 -1.47
N GLU A 173 -36.73 13.04 -2.67
CA GLU A 173 -35.80 13.69 -3.57
C GLU A 173 -35.06 14.80 -2.84
N LEU A 174 -33.89 14.48 -2.33
CA LEU A 174 -32.92 15.45 -1.92
C LEU A 174 -31.64 15.11 -2.69
N LEU A 175 -31.39 15.93 -3.72
CA LEU A 175 -30.09 16.21 -4.31
C LEU A 175 -29.15 16.79 -3.23
N VAL A 176 -28.98 16.09 -2.11
CA VAL A 176 -27.92 16.33 -1.16
C VAL A 176 -26.71 15.68 -1.79
N VAL A 177 -26.04 16.47 -2.62
CA VAL A 177 -24.60 16.34 -2.79
C VAL A 177 -24.07 16.33 -1.36
N ASN A 178 -23.72 15.15 -0.85
CA ASN A 178 -22.95 14.98 0.38
C ASN A 178 -21.60 15.64 0.14
N LYS A 179 -21.58 16.99 0.08
CA LYS A 179 -20.38 17.79 0.13
C LYS A 179 -19.84 17.52 1.51
N ARG A 180 -18.95 16.52 1.61
CA ARG A 180 -18.12 16.40 2.80
C ARG A 180 -17.55 17.79 3.05
N PRO A 181 -17.81 18.40 4.21
CA PRO A 181 -17.24 19.72 4.49
C PRO A 181 -15.74 19.62 4.28
N GLU A 182 -15.18 20.62 3.60
CA GLU A 182 -13.75 20.69 3.34
C GLU A 182 -13.00 20.50 4.66
N ARG A 183 -12.19 19.45 4.75
CA ARG A 183 -11.38 19.19 5.93
C ARG A 183 -10.15 20.09 5.87
N LYS A 184 -10.30 21.33 6.34
CA LYS A 184 -9.15 22.23 6.54
C LYS A 184 -8.20 21.61 7.56
N SER A 185 -6.95 21.43 7.16
CA SER A 185 -5.86 20.96 8.02
C SER A 185 -4.94 22.14 8.29
N PHE A 186 -4.90 22.59 9.55
CA PHE A 186 -4.06 23.71 9.97
C PHE A 186 -2.65 23.28 10.42
N ALA A 187 -2.33 21.98 10.30
CA ALA A 187 -1.00 21.47 10.61
C ALA A 187 0.04 22.04 9.63
N VAL A 188 1.07 22.69 10.17
CA VAL A 188 2.23 23.12 9.40
C VAL A 188 3.13 21.90 9.16
N ILE A 189 3.44 21.62 7.89
CA ILE A 189 4.31 20.52 7.48
C ILE A 189 5.55 21.14 6.84
N VAL A 190 6.73 20.77 7.35
CA VAL A 190 8.02 21.26 6.85
C VAL A 190 8.90 20.10 6.40
N GLN A 191 9.75 20.36 5.41
CA GLN A 191 10.81 19.44 5.03
C GLN A 191 12.04 19.60 5.96
N GLY A 192 12.88 18.57 6.05
CA GLY A 192 14.07 18.58 6.91
C GLY A 192 15.17 19.57 6.51
N THR A 193 15.01 20.28 5.39
CA THR A 193 15.93 21.33 4.89
C THR A 193 15.37 22.74 5.04
N GLU A 194 14.07 22.88 5.26
CA GLU A 194 13.39 24.18 5.36
C GLU A 194 13.59 24.83 6.74
N GLY A 195 13.28 26.12 6.86
CA GLY A 195 13.29 26.82 8.14
C GLY A 195 12.13 26.40 9.04
N PHE A 196 12.41 26.17 10.33
CA PHE A 196 11.41 25.71 11.28
C PHE A 196 10.58 26.85 11.87
N PRO A 197 9.24 26.72 11.93
CA PRO A 197 8.36 27.78 12.40
C PRO A 197 8.53 27.99 13.92
N LYS A 198 8.55 29.25 14.33
CA LYS A 198 8.70 29.64 15.74
C LYS A 198 7.38 29.72 16.50
N GLU A 199 6.28 29.92 15.80
CA GLU A 199 4.95 30.08 16.40
C GLU A 199 3.87 29.41 15.52
N PRO A 200 2.77 28.94 16.13
CA PRO A 200 1.61 28.44 15.40
C PRO A 200 0.89 29.53 14.61
N THR A 201 0.21 29.16 13.53
CA THR A 201 -0.64 30.09 12.77
C THR A 201 -1.85 30.51 13.60
N LYS A 202 -2.26 31.78 13.51
CA LYS A 202 -3.44 32.33 14.22
C LYS A 202 -4.72 31.52 13.96
N GLU A 203 -4.91 31.09 12.71
CA GLU A 203 -6.04 30.24 12.31
C GLU A 203 -6.03 28.87 13.03
N ALA A 204 -4.85 28.29 13.25
CA ALA A 204 -4.71 27.03 13.97
C ALA A 204 -5.12 27.18 15.45
N ILE A 205 -4.72 28.29 16.09
CA ILE A 205 -5.10 28.58 17.48
C ILE A 205 -6.62 28.73 17.60
N GLU A 206 -7.23 29.51 16.72
CA GLU A 206 -8.68 29.75 16.72
C GLU A 206 -9.46 28.45 16.49
N ASP A 207 -9.06 27.64 15.51
CA ASP A 207 -9.72 26.36 15.21
C ASP A 207 -9.61 25.38 16.38
N VAL A 208 -8.44 25.28 17.00
CA VAL A 208 -8.20 24.41 18.15
C VAL A 208 -9.02 24.87 19.35
N ASN A 209 -9.06 26.17 19.65
CA ASN A 209 -9.87 26.69 20.74
C ASN A 209 -11.38 26.49 20.51
N GLN A 210 -11.83 26.48 19.25
CA GLN A 210 -13.23 26.20 18.89
C GLN A 210 -13.59 24.71 18.98
N ARG A 211 -12.74 23.82 18.44
CA ARG A 211 -13.00 22.37 18.35
C ARG A 211 -12.62 21.59 19.60
N CYS A 212 -11.57 22.02 20.30
CA CYS A 212 -10.98 21.32 21.43
C CYS A 212 -11.24 22.11 22.73
N ARG A 213 -12.47 22.01 23.25
CA ARG A 213 -12.89 22.71 24.48
C ARG A 213 -12.30 22.16 25.79
N PRO A 214 -12.01 20.85 25.95
CA PRO A 214 -11.45 20.35 27.20
C PRO A 214 -10.06 20.94 27.45
N GLN A 215 -9.93 21.74 28.52
CA GLN A 215 -8.67 22.39 28.89
C GLN A 215 -7.59 21.35 29.26
N GLU A 216 -8.00 20.22 29.85
CA GLU A 216 -7.12 19.10 30.23
C GLU A 216 -6.24 18.62 29.06
N SER A 217 -6.78 18.54 27.85
CA SER A 217 -6.01 18.08 26.68
C SER A 217 -4.94 19.09 26.23
N HIS A 218 -5.17 20.39 26.46
CA HIS A 218 -4.18 21.42 26.17
C HIS A 218 -3.04 21.34 27.19
N GLU A 219 -3.37 21.26 28.48
CA GLU A 219 -2.39 21.14 29.56
C GLU A 219 -1.54 19.86 29.43
N LEU A 220 -2.16 18.74 29.06
CA LEU A 220 -1.44 17.49 28.81
C LEU A 220 -0.40 17.64 27.68
N LEU A 221 -0.77 18.29 26.56
CA LEU A 221 0.16 18.48 25.44
C LEU A 221 1.23 19.52 25.76
N ASP A 222 0.90 20.59 26.47
CA ASP A 222 1.89 21.57 26.94
C ASP A 222 2.93 20.88 27.83
N ASN A 223 2.50 20.13 28.85
CA ASN A 223 3.39 19.37 29.72
C ASN A 223 4.23 18.34 28.94
N LEU A 224 3.64 17.67 27.95
CA LEU A 224 4.33 16.66 27.12
C LEU A 224 5.46 17.31 26.29
N PHE A 225 5.19 18.45 25.65
CA PHE A 225 6.18 19.17 24.84
C PHE A 225 7.21 19.95 25.68
N GLU A 226 6.90 20.26 26.94
CA GLU A 226 7.87 20.77 27.91
C GLU A 226 8.85 19.69 28.38
N GLN A 227 8.38 18.46 28.62
CA GLN A 227 9.24 17.34 29.00
C GLN A 227 10.16 16.92 27.86
N ARG A 228 9.64 16.88 26.63
CA ARG A 228 10.39 16.51 25.44
C ARG A 228 9.88 17.31 24.24
N PRO A 229 10.74 18.06 23.53
CA PRO A 229 10.30 18.98 22.48
C PRO A 229 9.82 18.27 21.21
N MET A 230 10.08 16.96 21.06
CA MET A 230 9.81 16.22 19.83
C MET A 230 9.25 14.84 20.08
N TRP A 231 8.14 14.49 19.43
CA TRP A 231 7.49 13.20 19.61
C TRP A 231 6.98 12.61 18.30
N THR A 232 6.94 11.28 18.20
CA THR A 232 6.20 10.62 17.12
C THR A 232 4.70 10.65 17.43
N ARG A 233 3.87 10.60 16.39
CA ARG A 233 2.40 10.58 16.57
C ARG A 233 1.92 9.40 17.44
N PRO A 234 2.40 8.15 17.26
CA PRO A 234 2.03 7.05 18.15
C PRO A 234 2.44 7.27 19.61
N ALA A 235 3.61 7.89 19.84
CA ALA A 235 4.07 8.20 21.19
C ALA A 235 3.14 9.19 21.90
N ILE A 236 2.71 10.26 21.21
CA ILE A 236 1.78 11.23 21.79
C ILE A 236 0.45 10.56 22.16
N ILE A 237 -0.09 9.70 21.29
CA ILE A 237 -1.34 8.95 21.56
C ILE A 237 -1.18 8.04 22.78
N HIS A 238 -0.03 7.36 22.90
CA HIS A 238 0.25 6.46 24.01
C HIS A 238 0.37 7.21 25.34
N GLU A 239 1.16 8.30 25.39
CA GLU A 239 1.42 9.07 26.61
C GLU A 239 0.21 9.89 27.07
N THR A 240 -0.52 10.53 26.15
CA THR A 240 -1.66 11.39 26.52
C THR A 240 -2.99 10.63 26.61
N GLY A 241 -3.07 9.44 26.01
CA GLY A 241 -4.32 8.68 25.89
C GLY A 241 -5.37 9.33 24.98
N ILE A 242 -5.05 10.44 24.31
CA ILE A 242 -5.95 11.16 23.43
C ILE A 242 -6.24 10.33 22.16
N GLU A 243 -7.51 10.28 21.76
CA GLU A 243 -7.93 9.60 20.53
C GLU A 243 -7.29 10.24 19.28
N ASP A 244 -6.85 9.41 18.32
CA ASP A 244 -6.14 9.85 17.11
C ASP A 244 -6.89 10.94 16.32
N GLY A 245 -8.22 10.83 16.19
CA GLY A 245 -9.04 11.81 15.50
C GLY A 245 -9.01 13.19 16.16
N PHE A 246 -9.10 13.22 17.50
CA PHE A 246 -9.02 14.45 18.28
C PHE A 246 -7.59 15.01 18.30
N LEU A 247 -6.58 14.13 18.41
CA LEU A 247 -5.17 14.52 18.38
C LEU A 247 -4.81 15.28 17.10
N LYS A 248 -5.39 14.87 15.95
CA LYS A 248 -5.18 15.56 14.67
C LYS A 248 -5.68 17.01 14.70
N ALA A 249 -6.75 17.28 15.44
CA ALA A 249 -7.32 18.62 15.53
C ALA A 249 -6.48 19.52 16.43
N ILE A 250 -5.99 19.03 17.57
CA ILE A 250 -5.33 19.83 18.61
C ILE A 250 -3.83 20.10 18.36
N LEU A 251 -3.10 19.15 17.73
CA LEU A 251 -1.64 19.26 17.52
C LEU A 251 -1.15 20.53 16.81
N PRO A 252 -1.85 21.06 15.78
CA PRO A 252 -1.42 22.27 15.07
C PRO A 252 -1.18 23.51 15.94
N LYS A 253 -1.77 23.57 17.14
CA LYS A 253 -1.53 24.65 18.10
C LYS A 253 -0.17 24.56 18.80
N PHE A 254 0.35 23.34 19.00
CA PHE A 254 1.50 23.07 19.87
C PHE A 254 2.78 22.71 19.10
N ALA A 255 2.63 22.06 17.95
CA ALA A 255 3.75 21.53 17.19
C ALA A 255 3.52 21.58 15.67
N PHE A 256 4.62 21.57 14.93
CA PHE A 256 4.64 21.36 13.49
C PHE A 256 5.18 19.96 13.16
N TYR A 257 4.87 19.47 11.96
CA TYR A 257 5.26 18.13 11.53
C TYR A 257 6.46 18.17 10.57
N ILE A 258 7.50 17.41 10.89
CA ILE A 258 8.68 17.26 10.03
C ILE A 258 8.45 16.07 9.08
N ALA A 259 8.34 16.32 7.78
CA ALA A 259 8.02 15.28 6.81
C ALA A 259 9.22 14.40 6.42
N SER A 260 10.42 14.97 6.40
CA SER A 260 11.64 14.35 5.86
C SER A 260 12.89 14.69 6.68
N GLY A 261 13.99 14.02 6.36
CA GLY A 261 15.28 14.19 7.03
C GLY A 261 15.45 13.33 8.28
N PRO A 262 16.52 13.55 9.05
CA PRO A 262 16.88 12.75 10.23
C PRO A 262 15.83 12.78 11.37
N PHE A 263 15.02 13.83 11.41
CA PHE A 263 13.92 14.04 12.35
C PHE A 263 12.54 13.79 11.71
N GLY A 264 12.50 13.14 10.55
CA GLY A 264 11.29 12.90 9.80
C GLY A 264 10.26 12.08 10.59
N ARG A 265 8.98 12.37 10.36
CA ARG A 265 7.82 11.76 11.04
C ARG A 265 7.66 12.13 12.53
N CYS A 266 8.39 13.12 13.01
CA CYS A 266 8.21 13.69 14.34
C CYS A 266 7.41 15.00 14.30
N TRP A 267 6.65 15.22 15.38
CA TRP A 267 6.05 16.50 15.72
C TRP A 267 7.02 17.26 16.61
N CYS A 268 7.38 18.47 16.22
CA CYS A 268 8.34 19.32 16.91
C CYS A 268 7.64 20.55 17.48
N LYS A 269 7.92 20.87 18.74
CA LYS A 269 7.45 22.07 19.42
C LYS A 269 7.87 23.32 18.62
N PHE A 270 6.95 24.28 18.50
CA PHE A 270 7.28 25.56 17.88
C PHE A 270 8.42 26.27 18.61
N GLY A 271 9.36 26.83 17.85
CA GLY A 271 10.51 27.56 18.40
C GLY A 271 11.71 26.69 18.83
N TYR A 272 11.61 25.36 18.73
CA TYR A 272 12.74 24.45 18.95
C TYR A 272 13.33 23.99 17.61
N ASP A 273 14.64 24.18 17.42
CA ASP A 273 15.37 23.64 16.27
C ASP A 273 16.32 22.51 16.70
N PRO A 274 16.01 21.24 16.40
CA PRO A 274 16.87 20.11 16.73
C PRO A 274 18.21 20.10 15.97
N ARG A 275 18.40 20.94 14.95
CA ARG A 275 19.67 21.05 14.21
C ARG A 275 20.72 21.90 14.93
N GLU A 276 20.31 22.69 15.91
CA GLU A 276 21.22 23.53 16.72
C GLU A 276 21.69 22.82 18.00
N HIS A 277 20.99 21.75 18.41
CA HIS A 277 21.22 21.05 19.66
C HIS A 277 21.76 19.63 19.43
N PRO A 278 23.02 19.32 19.80
CA PRO A 278 23.56 17.96 19.68
C PRO A 278 22.77 16.91 20.48
N ASP A 279 22.18 17.30 21.62
CA ASP A 279 21.33 16.43 22.44
C ASP A 279 20.08 15.94 21.70
N ALA A 280 19.67 16.65 20.63
CA ALA A 280 18.57 16.23 19.78
C ALA A 280 18.84 14.91 19.05
N LYS A 281 20.08 14.38 19.04
CA LYS A 281 20.39 13.01 18.59
C LYS A 281 19.43 11.96 19.16
N ALA A 282 18.95 12.17 20.39
CA ALA A 282 18.00 11.29 21.06
C ALA A 282 16.64 11.20 20.35
N TYR A 283 16.26 12.25 19.61
CA TYR A 283 14.98 12.36 18.93
C TYR A 283 15.03 12.02 17.44
N GLN A 284 16.21 11.66 16.91
CA GLN A 284 16.34 11.22 15.53
C GLN A 284 15.51 9.96 15.27
N THR A 285 14.85 9.92 14.12
CA THR A 285 13.94 8.85 13.76
C THR A 285 14.66 7.78 12.93
N ILE A 286 14.57 6.54 13.37
CA ILE A 286 15.16 5.39 12.69
C ILE A 286 14.05 4.53 12.12
N SER A 287 14.12 4.31 10.81
CA SER A 287 13.22 3.41 10.09
C SER A 287 13.76 1.99 10.11
N VAL A 288 12.90 1.03 10.47
CA VAL A 288 13.21 -0.40 10.41
C VAL A 288 12.09 -1.12 9.65
N SER A 289 12.46 -2.04 8.77
CA SER A 289 11.53 -2.81 7.97
C SER A 289 11.74 -4.31 8.10
N PHE A 290 10.65 -5.04 8.31
CA PHE A 290 10.57 -6.47 8.53
C PHE A 290 9.78 -7.14 7.40
N ARG A 291 10.14 -6.88 6.13
CA ARG A 291 9.33 -7.26 4.95
C ARG A 291 9.02 -8.76 4.85
N PHE A 292 9.97 -9.59 5.27
CA PHE A 292 9.88 -11.05 5.18
C PHE A 292 9.41 -11.72 6.48
N ASN A 293 8.87 -10.94 7.43
CA ASN A 293 8.43 -11.47 8.71
C ASN A 293 6.97 -11.94 8.64
N GLU A 294 6.76 -13.23 8.84
CA GLU A 294 5.46 -13.90 8.77
C GLU A 294 4.58 -13.62 9.99
N LEU A 295 5.19 -13.45 11.19
CA LEU A 295 4.49 -13.22 12.45
C LEU A 295 4.08 -11.75 12.63
N ILE A 296 4.78 -10.81 12.01
CA ILE A 296 4.43 -9.39 12.07
C ILE A 296 3.33 -9.08 11.04
N PRO A 297 2.20 -8.51 11.48
CA PRO A 297 1.09 -8.20 10.59
C PRO A 297 1.50 -7.19 9.51
N GLU A 298 1.21 -7.52 8.25
CA GLU A 298 1.30 -6.57 7.16
C GLU A 298 0.11 -5.61 7.27
N LYS A 299 0.33 -4.39 7.76
CA LYS A 299 -0.67 -3.33 7.60
C LYS A 299 -0.97 -3.20 6.11
N PHE A 300 -2.21 -3.54 5.75
CA PHE A 300 -2.67 -3.74 4.38
C PHE A 300 -2.06 -2.72 3.41
N ARG A 301 -1.19 -3.16 2.48
CA ARG A 301 -1.05 -2.43 1.22
C ARG A 301 -2.42 -2.48 0.57
N LEU A 302 -2.92 -1.34 0.05
CA LEU A 302 -4.07 -1.31 -0.86
C LEU A 302 -3.79 -2.34 -1.96
N LYS A 303 -4.37 -3.55 -1.84
CA LYS A 303 -4.21 -4.58 -2.86
C LYS A 303 -4.89 -4.05 -4.11
N VAL A 304 -4.09 -3.86 -5.15
CA VAL A 304 -4.58 -3.68 -6.51
C VAL A 304 -5.27 -4.99 -6.86
N CYS A 305 -6.60 -4.99 -6.81
CA CYS A 305 -7.49 -6.12 -7.07
C CYS A 305 -7.42 -7.29 -6.06
N GLY A 306 -8.32 -7.25 -5.07
CA GLY A 306 -8.62 -8.39 -4.20
C GLY A 306 -9.82 -8.10 -3.32
N ARG A 307 -11.01 -8.54 -3.74
CA ARG A 307 -12.21 -8.55 -2.89
C ARG A 307 -12.04 -9.63 -1.82
N THR A 308 -11.50 -9.23 -0.69
CA THR A 308 -11.68 -9.95 0.57
C THR A 308 -12.17 -8.93 1.57
N THR A 309 -13.42 -9.07 1.98
CA THR A 309 -13.96 -8.45 3.19
C THR A 309 -13.16 -9.02 4.35
N VAL A 310 -12.17 -8.27 4.83
CA VAL A 310 -11.40 -8.66 6.01
C VAL A 310 -11.88 -7.80 7.17
N SER A 311 -12.30 -8.48 8.23
CA SER A 311 -12.69 -7.92 9.52
C SER A 311 -11.60 -6.99 10.04
N ARG A 312 -12.02 -5.83 10.54
CA ARG A 312 -11.19 -4.96 11.39
C ARG A 312 -10.69 -5.83 12.55
N PRO A 313 -9.36 -5.95 12.79
CA PRO A 313 -8.90 -6.65 13.97
C PRO A 313 -9.56 -6.02 15.20
N GLU A 314 -10.12 -6.86 16.07
CA GLU A 314 -10.60 -6.42 17.38
C GLU A 314 -9.48 -5.66 18.11
N GLU A 315 -9.87 -4.64 18.87
CA GLU A 315 -9.00 -3.75 19.65
C GLU A 315 -8.14 -4.56 20.63
N SER A 316 -7.03 -5.07 20.12
CA SER A 316 -5.97 -5.71 20.88
C SER A 316 -4.99 -4.62 21.29
N GLN A 317 -4.80 -4.49 22.61
CA GLN A 317 -3.78 -3.74 23.36
C GLN A 317 -3.08 -2.60 22.61
N LYS A 318 -3.24 -1.36 23.14
CA LYS A 318 -2.56 -0.15 22.61
C LYS A 318 -1.10 -0.47 22.31
N ALA A 319 -0.77 -0.45 21.02
CA ALA A 319 0.57 -0.73 20.54
C ALA A 319 1.60 0.19 21.20
N ASP A 320 2.57 -0.36 21.93
CA ASP A 320 3.68 0.43 22.47
C ASP A 320 4.46 1.05 21.29
N TYR A 321 4.77 2.34 21.44
CA TYR A 321 5.57 3.09 20.47
C TYR A 321 7.06 2.82 20.66
N ARG A 322 7.46 2.32 21.84
CA ARG A 322 8.83 1.97 22.18
C ARG A 322 9.19 0.61 21.61
N PHE A 323 10.48 0.43 21.34
CA PHE A 323 11.01 -0.90 21.04
C PHE A 323 11.53 -1.51 22.33
N ILE A 324 10.92 -2.61 22.78
CA ILE A 324 11.32 -3.34 23.98
C ILE A 324 11.87 -4.71 23.54
N ALA A 325 13.04 -5.07 24.06
CA ALA A 325 13.68 -6.35 23.77
C ALA A 325 12.73 -7.54 24.04
N GLY A 326 12.68 -8.51 23.12
CA GLY A 326 11.81 -9.68 23.26
C GLY A 326 10.35 -9.47 22.86
N SER A 327 10.00 -8.29 22.31
CA SER A 327 8.63 -8.00 21.83
C SER A 327 8.60 -7.81 20.32
N LEU A 328 7.59 -8.38 19.66
CA LEU A 328 7.42 -8.17 18.22
C LEU A 328 6.81 -6.79 17.91
N PRO A 329 7.34 -6.06 16.92
CA PRO A 329 6.75 -4.81 16.47
C PRO A 329 5.35 -4.96 15.88
N HIS A 330 4.53 -3.93 16.08
CA HIS A 330 3.14 -3.89 15.63
C HIS A 330 2.93 -3.76 14.11
N ALA A 331 3.97 -3.44 13.35
CA ALA A 331 3.90 -3.34 11.90
C ALA A 331 5.25 -3.69 11.25
N ARG A 332 5.19 -4.17 10.00
CA ARG A 332 6.40 -4.48 9.21
C ARG A 332 7.24 -3.26 8.83
N GLN A 333 6.74 -2.06 9.06
CA GLN A 333 7.50 -0.83 8.86
C GLN A 333 7.27 0.08 10.07
N MET A 334 8.33 0.30 10.83
CA MET A 334 8.31 1.06 12.06
C MET A 334 9.28 2.23 12.00
N TRP A 335 8.97 3.26 12.78
CA TRP A 335 9.79 4.44 12.99
C TRP A 335 9.88 4.70 14.48
N TYR A 336 11.09 4.63 15.01
CA TYR A 336 11.40 4.83 16.42
C TYR A 336 12.28 6.05 16.58
N CYS A 337 12.08 6.87 17.62
CA CYS A 337 13.13 7.78 18.04
C CYS A 337 14.19 6.99 18.81
N VAL A 338 15.45 7.44 18.79
CA VAL A 338 16.56 6.77 19.48
C VAL A 338 16.27 6.56 20.98
N CYS A 339 15.69 7.55 21.66
CA CYS A 339 15.31 7.45 23.07
C CYS A 339 14.21 6.42 23.37
N ASP A 340 13.43 6.05 22.36
CA ASP A 340 12.30 5.13 22.48
C ASP A 340 12.75 3.67 22.26
N ILE A 341 14.03 3.44 21.92
CA ILE A 341 14.61 2.11 21.74
C ILE A 341 15.23 1.66 23.06
N LYS A 342 14.65 0.63 23.69
CA LYS A 342 15.12 0.04 24.95
C LYS A 342 16.04 -1.15 24.67
N LEU A 343 17.17 -0.83 24.04
CA LEU A 343 18.28 -1.77 23.81
C LEU A 343 19.57 -1.20 24.42
N PRO A 344 20.48 -2.05 24.93
CA PRO A 344 21.75 -1.59 25.50
C PRO A 344 22.55 -0.70 24.54
N VAL A 345 22.54 -1.03 23.25
CA VAL A 345 23.22 -0.27 22.18
C VAL A 345 22.65 1.15 22.06
N ALA A 346 21.33 1.31 22.17
CA ALA A 346 20.70 2.64 22.12
C ALA A 346 21.07 3.48 23.34
N GLU A 347 21.09 2.88 24.53
CA GLU A 347 21.46 3.57 25.77
C GLU A 347 22.91 4.03 25.78
N GLU A 348 23.82 3.24 25.19
CA GLU A 348 25.22 3.63 25.00
C GLU A 348 25.33 4.82 24.06
N ILE A 349 24.65 4.80 22.91
CA ILE A 349 24.61 5.93 21.95
C ILE A 349 24.10 7.22 22.61
N LEU A 350 23.11 7.11 23.49
CA LEU A 350 22.58 8.26 24.23
C LEU A 350 23.60 8.84 25.21
N LYS A 351 24.38 7.99 25.89
CA LYS A 351 25.43 8.40 26.84
C LYS A 351 26.68 8.96 26.17
N THR A 352 27.03 8.48 24.98
CA THR A 352 28.25 8.90 24.26
C THR A 352 28.19 10.36 23.86
N ASP A 353 29.21 11.15 24.17
CA ASP A 353 29.29 12.54 23.70
C ASP A 353 29.60 12.56 22.20
N ILE A 354 28.56 12.83 21.40
CA ILE A 354 28.63 12.75 19.94
C ILE A 354 29.33 13.95 19.32
N THR A 355 29.47 15.04 20.07
CA THR A 355 30.16 16.25 19.60
C THR A 355 31.64 16.00 19.31
N GLN A 356 32.22 14.95 19.92
CA GLN A 356 33.60 14.50 19.67
C GLN A 356 33.73 13.74 18.34
N VAL A 357 32.66 13.10 17.88
CA VAL A 357 32.62 12.29 16.66
C VAL A 357 32.12 13.11 15.47
N MET A 358 31.07 13.90 15.70
CA MET A 358 30.45 14.80 14.72
C MET A 358 30.22 16.17 15.37
N PRO A 359 31.10 17.15 15.09
CA PRO A 359 30.96 18.50 15.65
C PRO A 359 29.87 19.33 14.96
N GLU A 360 29.50 18.98 13.73
CA GLU A 360 28.48 19.67 12.93
C GLU A 360 27.36 18.73 12.51
N TYR A 361 26.16 19.29 12.39
CA TYR A 361 24.97 18.58 11.94
C TYR A 361 25.05 18.24 10.45
N ASP A 362 24.87 16.96 10.10
CA ASP A 362 24.75 16.55 8.71
C ASP A 362 23.29 16.56 8.23
N THR A 363 23.03 17.10 7.05
CA THR A 363 21.69 17.16 6.46
C THR A 363 21.11 15.78 6.12
N ALA A 364 21.96 14.79 5.82
CA ALA A 364 21.52 13.45 5.44
C ALA A 364 21.36 12.52 6.65
N SER A 365 22.35 12.47 7.54
CA SER A 365 22.42 11.54 8.67
C SER A 365 22.08 12.18 10.03
N GLY A 366 22.09 13.50 10.14
CA GLY A 366 21.77 14.26 11.34
C GLY A 366 22.95 14.38 12.31
N TRP A 367 22.70 14.13 13.59
CA TRP A 367 23.74 14.11 14.64
C TRP A 367 24.35 12.73 14.87
N LEU A 368 23.88 11.72 14.14
CA LEU A 368 24.33 10.33 14.24
C LEU A 368 24.97 9.91 12.91
N PRO A 369 26.23 9.44 12.92
CA PRO A 369 26.84 8.84 11.75
C PRO A 369 26.01 7.68 11.18
N ALA A 370 26.05 7.51 9.86
CA ALA A 370 25.32 6.44 9.17
C ALA A 370 25.65 5.04 9.73
N ASP A 371 26.90 4.80 10.11
CA ASP A 371 27.35 3.51 10.65
C ASP A 371 26.69 3.18 12.00
N ILE A 372 26.53 4.17 12.87
CA ILE A 372 25.84 4.01 14.16
C ILE A 372 24.36 3.73 13.93
N ILE A 373 23.74 4.44 12.98
CA ILE A 373 22.34 4.23 12.61
C ILE A 373 22.14 2.79 12.10
N GLU A 374 23.02 2.27 11.25
CA GLU A 374 22.91 0.91 10.73
C GLU A 374 23.15 -0.13 11.82
N THR A 375 24.15 0.09 12.70
CA THR A 375 24.39 -0.77 13.87
C THR A 375 23.13 -0.89 14.73
N LEU A 376 22.40 0.21 14.94
CA LEU A 376 21.16 0.18 15.70
C LEU A 376 20.03 -0.56 14.96
N ARG A 377 19.93 -0.38 13.63
CA ARG A 377 18.96 -1.14 12.81
C ARG A 377 19.24 -2.64 12.86
N GLU A 378 20.50 -3.03 12.80
CA GLU A 378 20.93 -4.43 12.90
C GLU A 378 20.62 -5.02 14.28
N ALA A 379 20.89 -4.27 15.36
CA ALA A 379 20.55 -4.69 16.72
C ALA A 379 19.05 -4.96 16.88
N ILE A 380 18.19 -4.07 16.38
CA ILE A 380 16.73 -4.26 16.39
C ILE A 380 16.32 -5.48 15.56
N LYS A 381 16.87 -5.65 14.35
CA LYS A 381 16.55 -6.79 13.49
C LYS A 381 16.99 -8.12 14.13
N SER A 382 18.16 -8.13 14.77
CA SER A 382 18.71 -9.28 15.47
C SER A 382 17.81 -9.69 16.64
N ASP A 383 17.40 -8.74 17.48
CA ASP A 383 16.48 -8.99 18.61
C ASP A 383 15.13 -9.53 18.13
N VAL A 384 14.55 -8.94 17.09
CA VAL A 384 13.30 -9.44 16.49
C VAL A 384 13.48 -10.85 15.93
N SER A 385 14.60 -11.13 15.24
CA SER A 385 14.88 -12.46 14.72
C SER A 385 15.03 -13.51 15.83
N ALA A 386 15.71 -13.16 16.93
CA ALA A 386 15.86 -14.04 18.09
C ALA A 386 14.50 -14.30 18.77
N THR A 387 13.70 -13.25 18.94
CA THR A 387 12.35 -13.34 19.51
C THR A 387 11.46 -14.27 18.67
N MET A 388 11.52 -14.15 17.34
CA MET A 388 10.77 -15.04 16.45
C MET A 388 11.16 -16.50 16.59
N ASN A 389 12.47 -16.79 16.65
CA ASN A 389 12.95 -18.17 16.78
C ASN A 389 12.47 -18.77 18.12
N SER A 390 12.56 -18.01 19.20
CA SER A 390 12.04 -18.43 20.52
C SER A 390 10.52 -18.68 20.51
N MET A 391 9.74 -17.87 19.78
CA MET A 391 8.30 -18.10 19.63
C MET A 391 7.98 -19.36 18.82
N LYS A 392 8.74 -19.61 17.73
CA LYS A 392 8.58 -20.82 16.91
C LYS A 392 8.95 -22.08 17.69
N GLU A 393 10.05 -22.05 18.44
CA GLU A 393 10.44 -23.15 19.33
C GLU A 393 9.37 -23.41 20.39
N GLY A 394 8.75 -22.38 20.96
CA GLY A 394 7.64 -22.52 21.89
C GLY A 394 6.37 -23.13 21.28
N GLU A 395 6.02 -22.77 20.04
CA GLU A 395 4.91 -23.38 19.30
C GLU A 395 5.19 -24.86 18.97
N GLU A 396 6.42 -25.21 18.59
CA GLU A 396 6.83 -26.60 18.33
C GLU A 396 6.77 -27.46 19.60
N ILE A 397 7.26 -26.95 20.74
CA ILE A 397 7.18 -27.64 22.04
C ILE A 397 5.73 -27.85 22.46
N SER A 398 4.89 -26.81 22.37
CA SER A 398 3.46 -26.94 22.69
C SER A 398 2.74 -27.93 21.79
N ALA A 399 3.08 -27.98 20.49
CA ALA A 399 2.51 -28.96 19.58
C ALA A 399 2.94 -30.40 19.91
N MET A 400 4.17 -30.61 20.40
CA MET A 400 4.64 -31.91 20.88
C MET A 400 3.95 -32.33 22.18
N GLU A 401 3.78 -31.42 23.14
CA GLU A 401 3.07 -31.71 24.41
C GLU A 401 1.59 -32.09 24.17
N VAL A 402 0.89 -31.37 23.29
CA VAL A 402 -0.50 -31.72 22.92
C VAL A 402 -0.57 -33.09 22.23
N GLN A 403 0.45 -33.48 21.47
CA GLN A 403 0.49 -34.78 20.83
C GLN A 403 0.75 -35.91 21.83
N GLU A 404 1.63 -35.70 22.82
CA GLU A 404 1.85 -36.64 23.93
C GLU A 404 0.60 -36.80 24.81
N ASP A 405 -0.14 -35.72 25.09
CA ASP A 405 -1.39 -35.79 25.87
C ASP A 405 -2.48 -36.58 25.13
N VAL A 406 -2.62 -36.39 23.81
CA VAL A 406 -3.56 -37.17 22.98
C VAL A 406 -3.17 -38.65 22.89
N GLU A 407 -1.87 -38.96 22.85
CA GLU A 407 -1.39 -40.35 22.90
C GLU A 407 -1.62 -40.99 24.27
N ASN A 408 -1.46 -40.24 25.37
CA ASN A 408 -1.71 -40.74 26.73
C ASN A 408 -3.22 -40.97 27.01
N GLU A 409 -4.11 -40.08 26.56
CA GLU A 409 -5.57 -40.27 26.69
C GLU A 409 -6.06 -41.50 25.89
N GLN A 410 -5.49 -41.79 24.72
CA GLN A 410 -5.83 -42.99 23.95
C GLN A 410 -5.39 -44.30 24.61
N VAL A 411 -4.40 -44.26 25.51
CA VAL A 411 -3.93 -45.44 26.25
C VAL A 411 -4.82 -45.71 27.48
N GLU A 412 -5.40 -44.66 28.08
CA GLU A 412 -6.32 -44.80 29.23
C GLU A 412 -7.71 -45.34 28.82
N ASP A 413 -8.19 -45.05 27.60
CA ASP A 413 -9.48 -45.57 27.09
C ASP A 413 -9.45 -47.06 26.66
N ILE A 414 -8.30 -47.74 26.77
CA ILE A 414 -8.11 -49.14 26.35
C ILE A 414 -8.01 -50.12 27.55
N PHE A 415 -8.13 -49.65 28.81
CA PHE A 415 -8.05 -50.50 30.01
C PHE A 415 -9.36 -50.61 30.82
#